data_AF-A0A1H7EEC3-F1
#
_entry.id   AF-A0A1H7EEC3-F1
#
_cell.length_a   1.000
_cell.length_b   1.000
_cell.length_c   1.000
_cell.angle_alpha   90.00
_cell.angle_beta   90.00
_cell.angle_gamma   90.00
#
_symmetry.space_group_name_H-M   'P 1'
#
loop_
_entity.id
_entity.type
_entity.pdbx_description
1 polymer ?
#
loop_
_entity_poly.entity_id
_entity_poly.type
_entity_poly.pdbx_seq_one_letter_code
_entity_poly.pdbx_strand_id
1 'polypeptide(L)' 'AGRSINEIADACALSAKTISTHKMRLMQKLGLSNNAEVIRYAIRHRLIVE' A
#
# COMPACT_ATOMS: atom_id res chain seq x y z
N ALA A 1 -12.05 8.17 -2.68
CA ALA A 1 -12.06 6.70 -2.88
C ALA A 1 -10.63 6.22 -3.11
N GLY A 2 -10.27 5.03 -2.61
CA GLY A 2 -8.92 4.46 -2.84
C GLY A 2 -8.77 3.94 -4.27
N ARG A 3 -7.53 3.90 -4.78
CA ARG A 3 -7.20 3.29 -6.08
C ARG A 3 -7.06 1.76 -5.94
N SER A 4 -7.49 1.04 -6.97
CA SER A 4 -7.25 -0.40 -7.12
C SER A 4 -5.78 -0.69 -7.42
N ILE A 5 -5.37 -1.95 -7.25
CA ILE A 5 -4.01 -2.39 -7.58
C ILE A 5 -3.69 -2.15 -9.07
N ASN A 6 -4.68 -2.32 -9.96
CA ASN A 6 -4.50 -2.11 -11.40
C ASN A 6 -4.29 -0.63 -11.72
N GLU A 7 -5.09 0.27 -11.14
CA GLU A 7 -4.90 1.72 -11.35
C GLU A 7 -3.54 2.22 -10.83
N ILE A 8 -3.03 1.65 -9.74
CA ILE A 8 -1.69 1.96 -9.22
C ILE A 8 -0.62 1.40 -10.16
N ALA A 9 -0.81 0.19 -10.66
CA ALA A 9 0.10 -0.46 -11.60
C ALA A 9 0.24 0.37 -12.90
N ASP A 10 -0.88 0.81 -13.45
CA ASP A 10 -0.93 1.67 -14.64
C ASP A 10 -0.22 3.01 -14.39
N ALA A 11 -0.50 3.65 -13.26
CA ALA A 11 0.13 4.93 -12.88
C ALA A 11 1.66 4.81 -12.67
N CYS A 12 2.16 3.62 -12.33
CA CYS A 12 3.57 3.36 -12.11
C CYS A 12 4.28 2.69 -13.30
N ALA A 13 3.57 2.40 -14.41
CA ALA A 13 4.07 1.59 -15.53
C ALA A 13 4.67 0.24 -15.09
N LEU A 14 4.06 -0.41 -14.09
CA LEU A 14 4.48 -1.70 -13.53
C LEU A 14 3.35 -2.72 -13.63
N SER A 15 3.67 -4.01 -13.46
CA SER A 15 2.63 -5.04 -13.38
C SER A 15 1.88 -4.99 -12.04
N ALA A 16 0.59 -5.35 -12.05
CA ALA A 16 -0.21 -5.52 -10.83
C ALA A 16 0.44 -6.52 -9.84
N LYS A 17 1.11 -7.56 -10.35
CA LYS A 17 1.88 -8.52 -9.54
C LYS A 17 3.05 -7.85 -8.82
N THR A 18 3.74 -6.93 -9.49
CA THR A 18 4.84 -6.13 -8.90
C THR A 18 4.32 -5.27 -7.76
N ILE A 19 3.23 -4.52 -7.98
CA ILE A 19 2.59 -3.70 -6.94
C ILE A 19 2.15 -4.56 -5.74
N SER A 20 1.50 -5.70 -6.00
CA SER A 20 1.09 -6.65 -4.96
C SER A 20 2.30 -7.17 -4.14
N THR A 21 3.41 -7.48 -4.81
CA THR A 21 4.64 -7.91 -4.16
C THR A 21 5.22 -6.82 -3.26
N HIS A 22 5.25 -5.57 -3.73
CA HIS A 22 5.73 -4.43 -2.92
C HIS A 22 4.84 -4.20 -1.69
N LYS A 23 3.51 -4.28 -1.86
CA LYS A 23 2.56 -4.20 -0.75
C LYS A 23 2.82 -5.28 0.30
N MET A 24 2.99 -6.53 -0.12
CA MET A 24 3.28 -7.64 0.81
C MET A 24 4.60 -7.42 1.56
N ARG A 25 5.67 -7.04 0.86
CA ARG A 25 6.97 -6.77 1.49
C ARG A 25 6.93 -5.58 2.44
N LEU A 26 6.20 -4.52 2.09
CA LEU A 26 5.97 -3.37 2.97
C LEU A 26 5.30 -3.82 4.27
N MET A 27 4.21 -4.57 4.15
CA MET A 27 3.47 -5.09 5.30
C MET A 27 4.33 -6.00 6.18
N GLN A 28 5.08 -6.93 5.58
CA GLN A 28 6.03 -7.79 6.31
C GLN A 28 7.10 -6.98 7.04
N LYS A 29 7.71 -6.00 6.37
CA LYS A 29 8.76 -5.15 6.95
C LYS A 29 8.27 -4.31 8.13
N LEU A 30 7.01 -3.89 8.09
CA LEU A 30 6.37 -3.07 9.12
C LEU A 30 5.59 -3.89 10.16
N GLY A 31 5.55 -5.23 10.02
CA GLY A 31 4.79 -6.11 10.92
C GLY A 31 3.26 -5.92 10.84
N LEU A 32 2.74 -5.54 9.68
CA LEU A 32 1.32 -5.24 9.46
C LEU A 32 0.62 -6.42 8.79
N SER A 33 -0.58 -6.74 9.25
CA SER A 33 -1.33 -7.95 8.84
C SER A 33 -2.43 -7.67 7.83
N ASN A 34 -2.92 -6.43 7.73
CA ASN A 34 -4.01 -6.07 6.83
C ASN A 34 -3.94 -4.60 6.36
N ASN A 35 -4.79 -4.26 5.40
CA ASN A 35 -4.81 -2.92 4.80
C ASN A 35 -5.23 -1.82 5.78
N ALA A 36 -6.08 -2.14 6.77
CA ALA A 36 -6.53 -1.17 7.76
C ALA A 36 -5.39 -0.76 8.70
N GLU A 37 -4.49 -1.70 9.04
CA GLU A 37 -3.26 -1.41 9.78
C GLU A 37 -2.30 -0.52 9.00
N VAL A 38 -2.18 -0.71 7.69
CA VAL A 38 -1.38 0.17 6.81
C VAL A 38 -1.91 1.60 6.86
N ILE A 39 -3.23 1.79 6.78
CA ILE A 39 -3.84 3.13 6.85
C ILE A 39 -3.61 3.76 8.24
N ARG A 40 -3.86 3.01 9.32
CA ARG A 40 -3.62 3.49 10.70
C ARG A 40 -2.15 3.84 10.93
N TYR A 41 -1.23 3.04 10.40
CA TYR A 41 0.21 3.31 10.44
C TYR A 41 0.52 4.62 9.73
N ALA A 42 0.01 4.81 8.50
CA ALA A 42 0.24 6.02 7.73
C ALA A 42 -0.27 7.29 8.44
N ILE A 43 -1.44 7.24 9.07
CA ILE A 43 -1.99 8.36 9.86
C ILE A 43 -1.13 8.62 11.10
N ARG A 44 -0.82 7.58 11.89
CA ARG A 44 0.00 7.69 13.12
C ARG A 44 1.37 8.31 12.84
N HIS A 45 1.98 7.95 11.71
CA HIS A 45 3.29 8.43 11.30
C HIS A 45 3.24 9.68 10.42
N ARG A 46 2.06 10.29 10.22
CA ARG A 46 1.85 11.50 9.40
C ARG A 46 2.38 11.37 7.96
N LEU A 47 2.30 10.16 7.39
CA LEU A 47 2.65 9.90 5.99
C LEU A 47 1.52 10.31 5.04
N ILE A 48 0.30 10.38 5.56
CA ILE A 48 -0.88 10.92 4.89
C ILE A 48 -1.63 11.80 5.89
N VAL A 49 -2.27 12.84 5.37
CA VAL A 49 -3.27 13.63 6.10
C VAL A 49 -4.65 13.08 5.76
N GLU A 50 -5.52 13.04 6.76
CA GLU A 50 -6.94 12.69 6.61
C GLU A 50 -7.68 13.77 5.82
#